data_AF-A0A1F9UWL7-F1
#
_entry.id   AF-A0A1F9UWL7-F1
#
_cell.length_a   1.000
_cell.length_b   1.000
_cell.length_c   1.000
_cell.angle_alpha   90.00
_cell.angle_beta   90.00
_cell.angle_gamma   90.00
#
_symmetry.space_group_name_H-M   'P 1'
#
loop_
_entity.id
_entity.type
_entity.pdbx_description
1 polymer ?
#
loop_
_entity_poly.entity_id
_entity_poly.type
_entity_poly.pdbx_seq_one_letter_code
_entity_poly.pdbx_strand_id
1 'polypeptide(L)'
;MALTPEDLAALRRQWRLSRAVAVPLSLFVAATARLRFWYRLPGDIGRIRAEIWEKLDRHDGPVIWAANHLTLIDSFLVYWAVFPMSRVLEDRRLPWSTPEYTNYYKLGGPLKSAFIRALLYACRCIPFLRGGEDAQSEAWRQKAFDKCVWILREGGSVFVYPEAGRSRSGWLEAKRPKDFLGKLALEVPSAKFLCVYLRAEGQLAATVRPPDGDRFRMVCDLIDGALPGETNPRQISRRLFDRLAELQLEWWKGSALSRNCGGNDVVDLKAPLLREHFTDDLADADCEWLERHLTAKELASLRARRPEDFFRAFWSFFCAKEAAHKALARAGLVVPHAAFREIEVDLFRRKAAHVSSGLQLDLRFTDEDQDKLHCVCVLRGGFIGDSESEGDVLWKVAEVPPGVSAGSFARELALDFVAESNDEIGRASALALSEEGGLPTVLWRGEPRDWSLSLSHSGRFAACSFMIS
;
A
#
# COMPACT_ATOMS: atom_id res chain seq x y z
N MET A 1 -26.06 1.88 21.27
CA MET A 1 -27.18 2.55 21.98
C MET A 1 -28.25 2.84 20.94
N ALA A 2 -29.54 2.75 21.26
CA ALA A 2 -30.53 3.16 20.27
C ALA A 2 -30.34 4.65 19.91
N LEU A 3 -30.38 4.97 18.61
CA LEU A 3 -30.30 6.37 18.15
C LEU A 3 -31.46 7.17 18.72
N THR A 4 -31.19 8.39 19.18
CA THR A 4 -32.25 9.25 19.71
C THR A 4 -33.12 9.79 18.56
N PRO A 5 -34.36 10.24 18.83
CA PRO A 5 -35.18 10.93 17.83
C PRO A 5 -34.46 12.14 17.20
N GLU A 6 -33.61 12.80 17.96
CA GLU A 6 -32.82 13.95 17.53
C GLU A 6 -31.73 13.56 16.53
N ASP A 7 -31.06 12.43 16.77
CA ASP A 7 -30.09 11.85 15.83
C ASP A 7 -30.74 11.48 14.50
N LEU A 8 -31.91 10.85 14.54
CA LEU A 8 -32.68 10.48 13.36
C LEU A 8 -33.16 11.72 12.59
N ALA A 9 -33.63 12.74 13.31
CA ALA A 9 -34.00 14.02 12.69
C ALA A 9 -32.80 14.69 12.02
N ALA A 10 -31.61 14.65 12.63
CA ALA A 10 -30.39 15.18 12.05
C ALA A 10 -29.97 14.44 10.78
N LEU A 11 -30.04 13.12 10.75
CA LEU A 11 -29.78 12.30 9.57
C LEU A 11 -30.75 12.63 8.44
N ARG A 12 -32.06 12.72 8.74
CA ARG A 12 -33.07 13.09 7.74
C ARG A 12 -32.87 14.50 7.17
N ARG A 13 -32.47 15.47 8.00
CA ARG A 13 -32.11 16.83 7.53
C ARG A 13 -30.91 16.79 6.60
N GLN A 14 -29.86 16.07 7.00
CA GLN A 14 -28.64 15.91 6.20
C GLN A 14 -28.96 15.24 4.85
N TRP A 15 -29.82 14.22 4.88
CA TRP A 15 -30.29 13.54 3.67
C TRP A 15 -31.01 14.49 2.71
N ARG A 16 -31.97 15.27 3.20
CA ARG A 16 -32.70 16.24 2.36
C ARG A 16 -31.77 17.31 1.76
N LEU A 17 -30.87 17.85 2.58
CA LEU A 17 -29.90 18.84 2.13
C LEU A 17 -28.98 18.27 1.05
N SER A 18 -28.38 17.11 1.31
CA SER A 18 -27.48 16.46 0.36
C SER A 18 -28.16 16.12 -0.96
N ARG A 19 -29.44 15.70 -0.95
CA ARG A 19 -30.24 15.50 -2.17
C ARG A 19 -30.41 16.82 -2.93
N ALA A 20 -30.73 17.92 -2.23
CA ALA A 20 -30.91 19.22 -2.85
C ALA A 20 -29.64 19.75 -3.53
N VAL A 21 -28.46 19.40 -3.01
CA VAL A 21 -27.17 19.83 -3.56
C VAL A 21 -26.44 18.77 -4.39
N ALA A 22 -27.03 17.59 -4.62
CA ALA A 22 -26.36 16.47 -5.26
C ALA A 22 -25.85 16.80 -6.68
N VAL A 23 -26.69 17.44 -7.50
CA VAL A 23 -26.34 17.86 -8.87
C VAL A 23 -25.21 18.90 -8.89
N PRO A 24 -25.31 20.06 -8.22
CA PRO A 24 -24.23 21.03 -8.24
C PRO A 24 -22.94 20.47 -7.61
N LEU A 25 -23.03 19.64 -6.57
CA LEU A 25 -21.88 18.96 -5.99
C LEU A 25 -21.22 18.00 -7.00
N SER A 26 -22.01 17.24 -7.77
CA SER A 26 -21.47 16.32 -8.79
C SER A 26 -20.76 17.06 -9.92
N LEU A 27 -21.33 18.18 -10.37
CA LEU A 27 -20.68 19.05 -11.35
C LEU A 27 -19.38 19.64 -10.79
N PHE A 28 -19.39 20.10 -9.53
CA PHE A 28 -18.19 20.57 -8.85
C PHE A 28 -17.12 19.48 -8.74
N VAL A 29 -17.50 18.25 -8.40
CA VAL A 29 -16.61 17.09 -8.34
C VAL A 29 -16.00 16.80 -9.70
N ALA A 30 -16.83 16.69 -10.74
CA ALA A 30 -16.37 16.40 -12.10
C ALA A 30 -15.46 17.52 -12.64
N ALA A 31 -15.82 18.79 -12.42
CA ALA A 31 -15.03 19.94 -12.83
C ALA A 31 -13.70 20.00 -12.10
N THR A 32 -13.68 19.74 -10.79
CA THR A 32 -12.44 19.72 -10.00
C THR A 32 -11.52 18.59 -10.48
N ALA A 33 -12.05 17.38 -10.68
CA ALA A 33 -11.26 16.26 -11.19
C ALA A 33 -10.68 16.54 -12.59
N ARG A 34 -11.51 17.02 -13.53
CA ARG A 34 -11.13 17.23 -14.94
C ARG A 34 -10.32 18.50 -15.19
N LEU A 35 -10.71 19.62 -14.60
CA LEU A 35 -10.18 20.95 -14.94
C LEU A 35 -9.08 21.40 -13.99
N ARG A 36 -9.19 21.06 -12.70
CA ARG A 36 -8.21 21.47 -11.68
C ARG A 36 -7.09 20.46 -11.51
N PHE A 37 -7.39 19.16 -11.52
CA PHE A 37 -6.39 18.11 -11.35
C PHE A 37 -6.02 17.39 -12.64
N TRP A 38 -6.71 17.68 -13.74
CA TRP A 38 -6.49 17.06 -15.06
C TRP A 38 -6.58 15.52 -15.04
N TYR A 39 -7.30 14.96 -14.08
CA TYR A 39 -7.49 13.52 -13.96
C TYR A 39 -8.30 12.98 -15.13
N ARG A 40 -7.97 11.74 -15.52
CA ARG A 40 -8.63 11.02 -16.61
C ARG A 40 -9.20 9.71 -16.10
N LEU A 41 -10.43 9.39 -16.51
CA LEU A 41 -11.02 8.07 -16.30
C LEU A 41 -10.64 7.15 -17.48
N PRO A 42 -10.81 5.82 -17.36
CA PRO A 42 -10.62 4.90 -18.47
C PRO A 42 -11.47 5.29 -19.70
N GLY A 43 -10.98 4.96 -20.89
CA GLY A 43 -11.72 5.21 -22.14
C GLY A 43 -13.07 4.49 -22.18
N ASP A 44 -13.18 3.34 -21.51
CA ASP A 44 -14.36 2.49 -21.43
C ASP A 44 -15.21 2.72 -20.16
N ILE A 45 -15.06 3.86 -19.49
CA ILE A 45 -15.80 4.17 -18.25
C ILE A 45 -17.33 4.04 -18.38
N GLY A 46 -17.88 4.30 -19.58
CA GLY A 46 -19.32 4.12 -19.84
C GLY A 46 -19.76 2.67 -19.66
N ARG A 47 -18.97 1.71 -20.17
CA ARG A 47 -19.20 0.27 -20.01
C ARG A 47 -19.06 -0.14 -18.54
N ILE A 48 -17.99 0.29 -17.88
CA ILE A 48 -17.74 -0.02 -16.46
C ILE A 48 -18.90 0.48 -15.58
N ARG A 49 -19.38 1.70 -15.81
CA ARG A 49 -20.56 2.23 -15.10
C ARG A 49 -21.81 1.41 -15.40
N ALA A 50 -22.06 1.06 -16.66
CA ALA A 50 -23.23 0.25 -17.01
C ALA A 50 -23.22 -1.10 -16.27
N GLU A 51 -22.09 -1.79 -16.23
CA GLU A 51 -21.93 -3.06 -15.52
C GLU A 51 -22.15 -2.93 -14.00
N ILE A 52 -21.62 -1.86 -13.37
CA ILE A 52 -21.86 -1.58 -11.95
C ILE A 52 -23.35 -1.37 -11.69
N TRP A 53 -23.98 -0.49 -12.49
CA TRP A 53 -25.37 -0.13 -12.28
C TRP A 53 -26.32 -1.28 -12.60
N GLU A 54 -26.00 -2.13 -13.58
CA GLU A 54 -26.74 -3.37 -13.83
C GLU A 54 -26.70 -4.32 -12.62
N LYS A 55 -25.53 -4.51 -12.00
CA LYS A 55 -25.41 -5.31 -10.76
C LYS A 55 -26.19 -4.69 -9.61
N LEU A 56 -26.13 -3.37 -9.45
CA LEU A 56 -26.85 -2.65 -8.39
C LEU A 56 -28.36 -2.70 -8.60
N ASP A 57 -28.84 -2.48 -9.82
CA ASP A 57 -30.27 -2.46 -10.16
C ASP A 57 -30.93 -3.85 -9.98
N ARG A 58 -30.15 -4.94 -10.05
CA ARG A 58 -30.62 -6.31 -9.73
C ARG A 58 -30.81 -6.60 -8.23
N HIS A 59 -30.35 -5.71 -7.34
CA HIS A 59 -30.37 -5.93 -5.90
C HIS A 59 -31.14 -4.83 -5.18
N ASP A 60 -32.41 -5.04 -4.83
CA ASP A 60 -33.25 -4.02 -4.16
C ASP A 60 -32.86 -3.71 -2.71
N GLY A 61 -31.91 -4.45 -2.14
CA GLY A 61 -31.43 -4.27 -0.78
C GLY A 61 -30.36 -3.18 -0.61
N PRO A 62 -29.92 -2.95 0.64
CA PRO A 62 -28.87 -1.99 0.95
C PRO A 62 -27.50 -2.43 0.41
N VAL A 63 -26.58 -1.46 0.29
CA VAL A 63 -25.23 -1.70 -0.24
C VAL A 63 -24.17 -1.09 0.66
N ILE A 64 -23.17 -1.88 1.01
CA ILE A 64 -21.97 -1.42 1.69
C ILE A 64 -20.88 -1.27 0.63
N TRP A 65 -20.48 -0.03 0.36
CA TRP A 65 -19.38 0.28 -0.54
C TRP A 65 -18.07 0.11 0.22
N ALA A 66 -17.20 -0.75 -0.30
CA ALA A 66 -15.91 -1.07 0.28
C ALA A 66 -14.83 -0.81 -0.77
N ALA A 67 -13.94 0.14 -0.51
CA ALA A 67 -12.89 0.51 -1.46
C ALA A 67 -11.50 0.48 -0.83
N ASN A 68 -10.46 0.28 -1.65
CA ASN A 68 -9.07 0.51 -1.23
C ASN A 68 -8.85 1.99 -0.85
N HIS A 69 -7.88 2.27 0.02
CA HIS A 69 -7.61 3.64 0.48
C HIS A 69 -6.17 4.06 0.25
N LEU A 70 -5.93 4.99 -0.67
CA LEU A 70 -4.61 5.54 -0.99
C LEU A 70 -4.52 7.05 -0.76
N THR A 71 -5.62 7.80 -0.81
CA THR A 71 -5.61 9.27 -0.71
C THR A 71 -6.71 9.84 0.18
N LEU A 72 -6.59 11.12 0.55
CA LEU A 72 -7.63 11.81 1.33
C LEU A 72 -8.90 12.11 0.50
N ILE A 73 -8.86 11.93 -0.81
CA ILE A 73 -9.96 12.25 -1.73
C ILE A 73 -10.51 11.02 -2.45
N ASP A 74 -10.20 9.81 -1.99
CA ASP A 74 -10.66 8.58 -2.66
C ASP A 74 -12.18 8.50 -2.79
N SER A 75 -12.95 8.93 -1.78
CA SER A 75 -14.42 8.90 -1.83
C SER A 75 -14.94 9.82 -2.92
N PHE A 76 -14.28 10.97 -3.10
CA PHE A 76 -14.55 11.90 -4.19
C PHE A 76 -14.23 11.27 -5.56
N LEU A 77 -13.12 10.53 -5.66
CA LEU A 77 -12.69 9.90 -6.89
C LEU A 77 -13.56 8.71 -7.28
N VAL A 78 -13.95 7.87 -6.32
CA VAL A 78 -14.90 6.76 -6.54
C VAL A 78 -16.26 7.31 -6.94
N TYR A 79 -16.72 8.38 -6.28
CA TYR A 79 -17.96 9.04 -6.66
C TYR A 79 -17.92 9.51 -8.12
N TRP A 80 -16.87 10.24 -8.50
CA TRP A 80 -16.66 10.70 -9.86
C TRP A 80 -16.56 9.55 -10.87
N ALA A 81 -15.89 8.44 -10.51
CA ALA A 81 -15.71 7.30 -11.39
C ALA A 81 -17.00 6.53 -11.63
N VAL A 82 -17.82 6.31 -10.59
CA VAL A 82 -18.95 5.37 -10.62
C VAL A 82 -20.29 6.03 -10.97
N PHE A 83 -20.52 7.28 -10.58
CA PHE A 83 -21.83 7.91 -10.73
C PHE A 83 -21.92 8.72 -12.03
N PRO A 84 -22.66 8.26 -13.07
CA PRO A 84 -23.04 9.13 -14.17
C PRO A 84 -24.05 10.17 -13.70
N MET A 85 -24.14 11.31 -14.41
CA MET A 85 -25.05 12.41 -14.06
C MET A 85 -26.52 11.96 -13.94
N SER A 86 -26.94 10.98 -14.73
CA SER A 86 -28.29 10.40 -14.70
C SER A 86 -28.64 9.66 -13.40
N ARG A 87 -27.64 9.29 -12.59
CA ARG A 87 -27.81 8.54 -11.33
C ARG A 87 -27.42 9.35 -10.09
N VAL A 88 -27.09 10.64 -10.23
CA VAL A 88 -26.68 11.51 -9.11
C VAL A 88 -27.79 11.73 -8.08
N LEU A 89 -29.05 11.69 -8.52
CA LEU A 89 -30.23 11.82 -7.66
C LEU A 89 -30.70 10.48 -7.07
N GLU A 90 -29.98 9.39 -7.31
CA GLU A 90 -30.33 8.07 -6.78
C GLU A 90 -30.09 8.02 -5.27
N ASP A 91 -31.17 8.09 -4.52
CA ASP A 91 -31.11 8.33 -3.09
C ASP A 91 -30.57 7.15 -2.29
N ARG A 92 -30.95 5.93 -2.69
CA ARG A 92 -30.63 4.70 -1.94
C ARG A 92 -29.21 4.22 -2.21
N ARG A 93 -28.67 4.50 -3.41
CA ARG A 93 -27.34 4.05 -3.84
C ARG A 93 -26.23 5.03 -3.53
N LEU A 94 -26.54 6.32 -3.41
CA LEU A 94 -25.56 7.35 -3.04
C LEU A 94 -25.10 7.13 -1.59
N PRO A 95 -23.84 6.72 -1.35
CA PRO A 95 -23.46 6.18 -0.07
C PRO A 95 -23.07 7.25 0.94
N TRP A 96 -23.35 6.99 2.21
CA TRP A 96 -22.91 7.80 3.34
C TRP A 96 -21.46 7.48 3.69
N SER A 97 -20.56 8.45 3.54
CA SER A 97 -19.12 8.22 3.77
C SER A 97 -18.75 8.30 5.25
N THR A 98 -17.77 7.51 5.69
CA THR A 98 -17.33 7.47 7.09
C THR A 98 -15.91 8.04 7.30
N PRO A 99 -15.67 9.36 7.12
CA PRO A 99 -14.34 9.94 7.26
C PRO A 99 -13.86 9.94 8.73
N GLU A 100 -12.55 9.91 8.92
CA GLU A 100 -11.92 10.10 10.23
C GLU A 100 -12.05 11.57 10.69
N TYR A 101 -12.65 11.78 11.87
CA TYR A 101 -12.96 13.08 12.44
C TYR A 101 -11.72 13.97 12.53
N THR A 102 -10.63 13.44 13.08
CA THR A 102 -9.41 14.22 13.33
C THR A 102 -8.75 14.74 12.05
N ASN A 103 -8.87 14.01 10.94
CA ASN A 103 -8.25 14.36 9.66
C ASN A 103 -8.89 15.59 9.00
N TYR A 104 -10.19 15.85 9.21
CA TYR A 104 -10.89 16.91 8.50
C TYR A 104 -11.41 18.03 9.41
N TYR A 105 -11.79 17.71 10.65
CA TYR A 105 -12.48 18.66 11.54
C TYR A 105 -11.52 19.63 12.26
N LYS A 106 -10.21 19.41 12.14
CA LYS A 106 -9.15 20.26 12.73
C LYS A 106 -8.25 20.94 11.68
N LEU A 107 -8.59 20.90 10.40
CA LEU A 107 -7.77 21.46 9.33
C LEU A 107 -7.92 22.99 9.20
N GLY A 108 -6.85 23.72 9.52
CA GLY A 108 -6.71 25.17 9.28
C GLY A 108 -7.42 26.05 10.30
N GLY A 109 -7.56 27.34 9.97
CA GLY A 109 -8.24 28.33 10.83
C GLY A 109 -9.75 28.10 10.95
N PRO A 110 -10.45 28.83 11.86
CA PRO A 110 -11.86 28.60 12.19
C PRO A 110 -12.80 28.58 10.98
N LEU A 111 -12.63 29.52 10.04
CA LEU A 111 -13.45 29.63 8.84
C LEU A 111 -13.28 28.42 7.90
N LYS A 112 -12.04 27.95 7.71
CA LYS A 112 -11.74 26.80 6.86
C LYS A 112 -12.32 25.51 7.45
N SER A 113 -12.19 25.33 8.78
CA SER A 113 -12.80 24.19 9.47
C SER A 113 -14.32 24.21 9.36
N ALA A 114 -14.96 25.36 9.56
CA ALA A 114 -16.42 25.51 9.39
C ALA A 114 -16.88 25.17 7.96
N PHE A 115 -16.16 25.66 6.94
CA PHE A 115 -16.44 25.34 5.54
C PHE A 115 -16.30 23.83 5.25
N ILE A 116 -15.22 23.19 5.69
CA ILE A 116 -15.02 21.75 5.51
C ILE A 116 -16.12 20.95 6.21
N ARG A 117 -16.52 21.34 7.43
CA ARG A 117 -17.62 20.70 8.16
C ARG A 117 -18.94 20.80 7.41
N ALA A 118 -19.25 21.98 6.87
CA ALA A 118 -20.46 22.19 6.07
C ALA A 118 -20.44 21.34 4.79
N LEU A 119 -19.29 21.28 4.11
CA LEU A 119 -19.11 20.45 2.91
C LEU A 119 -19.29 18.96 3.24
N LEU A 120 -18.64 18.45 4.30
CA LEU A 120 -18.80 17.05 4.71
C LEU A 120 -20.24 16.72 5.12
N TYR A 121 -20.94 17.65 5.77
CA TYR A 121 -22.35 17.49 6.08
C TYR A 121 -23.19 17.37 4.80
N ALA A 122 -22.97 18.27 3.82
CA ALA A 122 -23.60 18.22 2.51
C ALA A 122 -23.28 16.93 1.72
N CYS A 123 -22.08 16.38 1.89
CA CYS A 123 -21.64 15.12 1.25
C CYS A 123 -22.07 13.84 1.99
N ARG A 124 -23.07 13.89 2.90
CA ARG A 124 -23.57 12.72 3.66
C ARG A 124 -22.47 12.01 4.48
N CYS A 125 -21.55 12.75 5.08
CA CYS A 125 -20.50 12.14 5.91
C CYS A 125 -20.97 11.87 7.35
N ILE A 126 -20.56 10.71 7.89
CA ILE A 126 -20.69 10.30 9.29
C ILE A 126 -19.28 10.24 9.89
N PRO A 127 -18.87 11.21 10.71
CA PRO A 127 -17.51 11.24 11.24
C PRO A 127 -17.26 10.09 12.23
N PHE A 128 -16.22 9.30 11.96
CA PHE A 128 -15.72 8.27 12.86
C PHE A 128 -14.51 8.79 13.65
N LEU A 129 -14.33 8.27 14.86
CA LEU A 129 -13.15 8.55 15.69
C LEU A 129 -12.32 7.26 15.84
N ARG A 130 -11.14 7.21 15.22
CA ARG A 130 -10.24 6.04 15.29
C ARG A 130 -9.50 5.91 16.62
N GLY A 131 -9.17 7.02 17.27
CA GLY A 131 -8.40 7.05 18.53
C GLY A 131 -9.27 7.10 19.79
N GLY A 132 -8.62 6.95 20.95
CA GLY A 132 -9.25 7.06 22.27
C GLY A 132 -9.86 5.75 22.76
N GLU A 133 -9.40 5.30 23.93
CA GLU A 133 -9.90 4.10 24.63
C GLU A 133 -10.87 4.45 25.75
N ASP A 134 -11.11 5.74 25.99
CA ASP A 134 -12.07 6.21 26.97
C ASP A 134 -13.53 5.92 26.52
N ALA A 135 -14.43 5.87 27.50
CA ALA A 135 -15.84 5.55 27.28
C ALA A 135 -16.55 6.55 26.34
N GLN A 136 -16.09 7.81 26.28
CA GLN A 136 -16.68 8.81 25.38
C GLN A 136 -16.29 8.52 23.92
N SER A 137 -15.03 8.19 23.67
CA SER A 137 -14.52 7.76 22.36
C SER A 137 -15.19 6.48 21.88
N GLU A 138 -15.44 5.53 22.78
CA GLU A 138 -16.19 4.31 22.48
C GLU A 138 -17.66 4.61 22.15
N ALA A 139 -18.34 5.40 22.98
CA ALA A 139 -19.73 5.81 22.72
C ALA A 139 -19.87 6.56 21.38
N TRP A 140 -18.88 7.37 21.00
CA TRP A 140 -18.85 8.02 19.69
C TRP A 140 -18.79 7.01 18.54
N ARG A 141 -17.86 6.04 18.60
CA ARG A 141 -17.72 4.99 17.58
C ARG A 141 -18.99 4.16 17.47
N GLN A 142 -19.57 3.76 18.61
CA GLN A 142 -20.81 3.00 18.64
C GLN A 142 -21.95 3.80 18.02
N LYS A 143 -22.09 5.09 18.35
CA LYS A 143 -23.10 5.97 17.75
C LYS A 143 -22.92 6.10 16.24
N ALA A 144 -21.70 6.22 15.74
CA ALA A 144 -21.42 6.27 14.31
C ALA A 144 -21.76 4.94 13.61
N PHE A 145 -21.48 3.81 14.26
CA PHE A 145 -21.90 2.48 13.81
C PHE A 145 -23.43 2.35 13.76
N ASP A 146 -24.13 2.73 14.84
CA ASP A 146 -25.59 2.66 14.93
C ASP A 146 -26.27 3.48 13.82
N LYS A 147 -25.70 4.64 13.44
CA LYS A 147 -26.14 5.44 12.27
C LYS A 147 -25.99 4.69 10.95
N CYS A 148 -24.86 4.01 10.74
CA CYS A 148 -24.61 3.21 9.54
C CYS A 148 -25.62 2.06 9.44
N VAL A 149 -25.87 1.35 10.54
CA VAL A 149 -26.88 0.28 10.61
C VAL A 149 -28.26 0.81 10.28
N TRP A 150 -28.67 1.95 10.86
CA TRP A 150 -29.96 2.56 10.56
C TRP A 150 -30.10 2.90 9.07
N ILE A 151 -29.09 3.54 8.46
CA ILE A 151 -29.10 3.86 7.01
C ILE A 151 -29.27 2.62 6.15
N LEU A 152 -28.53 1.54 6.47
CA LEU A 152 -28.64 0.29 5.75
C LEU A 152 -30.01 -0.38 5.94
N ARG A 153 -30.60 -0.32 7.14
CA ARG A 153 -31.96 -0.84 7.40
C ARG A 153 -33.05 -0.08 6.64
N GLU A 154 -32.86 1.22 6.40
CA GLU A 154 -33.72 2.02 5.51
C GLU A 154 -33.47 1.74 4.01
N GLY A 155 -32.61 0.75 3.70
CA GLY A 155 -32.30 0.37 2.33
C GLY A 155 -31.33 1.30 1.61
N GLY A 156 -30.63 2.15 2.35
CA GLY A 156 -29.59 3.05 1.85
C GLY A 156 -28.24 2.38 1.66
N SER A 157 -27.21 3.19 1.47
CA SER A 157 -25.83 2.73 1.26
C SER A 157 -24.83 3.44 2.17
N VAL A 158 -23.77 2.74 2.59
CA VAL A 158 -22.66 3.33 3.37
C VAL A 158 -21.33 3.08 2.68
N PHE A 159 -20.39 4.00 2.80
CA PHE A 159 -19.06 3.91 2.19
C PHE A 159 -17.99 3.82 3.27
N VAL A 160 -17.18 2.77 3.20
CA VAL A 160 -16.19 2.42 4.21
C VAL A 160 -14.88 2.01 3.54
N TYR A 161 -13.77 2.40 4.16
CA TYR A 161 -12.44 1.88 3.82
C TYR A 161 -12.11 0.70 4.74
N PRO A 162 -12.00 -0.54 4.23
CA PRO A 162 -11.80 -1.73 5.04
C PRO A 162 -10.53 -1.66 5.89
N GLU A 163 -9.46 -1.11 5.32
CA GLU A 163 -8.13 -1.02 5.93
C GLU A 163 -8.07 -0.11 7.17
N ALA A 164 -9.11 0.70 7.41
CA ALA A 164 -9.16 1.71 8.47
C ALA A 164 -7.94 2.67 8.48
N GLY A 165 -7.29 2.83 7.32
CA GLY A 165 -6.03 3.53 7.11
C GLY A 165 -5.73 3.60 5.61
N ARG A 166 -4.77 4.43 5.21
CA ARG A 166 -4.28 4.42 3.82
C ARG A 166 -3.18 3.36 3.70
N SER A 167 -3.19 2.57 2.63
CA SER A 167 -2.18 1.54 2.37
C SER A 167 -0.83 2.19 2.07
N ARG A 168 0.10 2.17 3.03
CA ARG A 168 1.35 2.94 2.96
C ARG A 168 2.29 2.46 1.86
N SER A 169 2.34 1.15 1.63
CA SER A 169 3.04 0.51 0.50
C SER A 169 2.36 0.73 -0.86
N GLY A 170 1.17 1.34 -0.85
CA GLY A 170 0.29 1.37 -2.00
C GLY A 170 -0.41 0.03 -2.28
N TRP A 171 -0.21 -1.00 -1.46
CA TRP A 171 -0.80 -2.32 -1.66
C TRP A 171 -1.86 -2.62 -0.59
N LEU A 172 -3.00 -3.22 -0.97
CA LEU A 172 -4.04 -3.60 -0.01
C LEU A 172 -3.50 -4.67 0.94
N GLU A 173 -3.49 -4.40 2.24
CA GLU A 173 -3.07 -5.37 3.24
C GLU A 173 -4.23 -6.32 3.61
N ALA A 174 -4.43 -7.38 2.81
CA ALA A 174 -5.52 -8.34 2.99
C ALA A 174 -5.51 -9.08 4.34
N LYS A 175 -4.33 -9.21 4.97
CA LYS A 175 -4.10 -10.06 6.14
C LYS A 175 -4.49 -9.43 7.48
N ARG A 176 -4.95 -8.17 7.50
CA ARG A 176 -5.37 -7.47 8.72
C ARG A 176 -6.81 -6.93 8.63
N PRO A 177 -7.80 -7.78 8.30
CA PRO A 177 -9.17 -7.32 8.10
C PRO A 177 -9.74 -6.79 9.41
N LYS A 178 -10.39 -5.62 9.40
CA LYS A 178 -11.10 -5.07 10.56
C LYS A 178 -12.53 -5.63 10.61
N ASP A 179 -13.04 -5.87 11.82
CA ASP A 179 -14.36 -6.52 12.02
C ASP A 179 -15.56 -5.63 11.68
N PHE A 180 -15.33 -4.33 11.48
CA PHE A 180 -16.40 -3.35 11.28
C PHE A 180 -17.36 -3.73 10.15
N LEU A 181 -16.84 -4.17 9.00
CA LEU A 181 -17.63 -4.53 7.83
C LEU A 181 -18.45 -5.80 8.06
N GLY A 182 -17.83 -6.83 8.65
CA GLY A 182 -18.55 -8.03 9.08
C GLY A 182 -19.65 -7.74 10.11
N LYS A 183 -19.41 -6.82 11.05
CA LYS A 183 -20.44 -6.39 12.02
C LYS A 183 -21.62 -5.71 11.32
N LEU A 184 -21.37 -4.84 10.35
CA LEU A 184 -22.43 -4.22 9.54
C LEU A 184 -23.24 -5.27 8.77
N ALA A 185 -22.57 -6.25 8.16
CA ALA A 185 -23.23 -7.32 7.42
C ALA A 185 -24.07 -8.24 8.31
N LEU A 186 -23.65 -8.52 9.54
CA LEU A 186 -24.46 -9.29 10.50
C LEU A 186 -25.69 -8.51 10.98
N GLU A 187 -25.55 -7.20 11.21
CA GLU A 187 -26.68 -6.34 11.62
C GLU A 187 -27.70 -6.11 10.50
N VAL A 188 -27.26 -6.21 9.24
CA VAL A 188 -28.09 -6.07 8.03
C VAL A 188 -27.72 -7.17 7.01
N PRO A 189 -28.17 -8.43 7.21
CA PRO A 189 -27.79 -9.56 6.36
C PRO A 189 -28.20 -9.44 4.89
N SER A 190 -29.22 -8.61 4.60
CA SER A 190 -29.66 -8.32 3.23
C SER A 190 -28.73 -7.34 2.49
N ALA A 191 -27.71 -6.79 3.15
CA ALA A 191 -26.75 -5.91 2.49
C ALA A 191 -25.82 -6.69 1.58
N LYS A 192 -25.46 -6.11 0.44
CA LYS A 192 -24.36 -6.61 -0.42
C LYS A 192 -23.16 -5.69 -0.32
N PHE A 193 -21.98 -6.22 -0.57
CA PHE A 193 -20.77 -5.42 -0.65
C PHE A 193 -20.45 -5.06 -2.10
N LEU A 194 -20.40 -3.76 -2.41
CA LEU A 194 -19.80 -3.30 -3.65
C LEU A 194 -18.32 -3.03 -3.39
N CYS A 195 -17.49 -4.00 -3.78
CA CYS A 195 -16.03 -3.92 -3.73
C CYS A 195 -15.55 -3.04 -4.89
N VAL A 196 -14.77 -2.00 -4.59
CA VAL A 196 -14.20 -1.10 -5.60
C VAL A 196 -12.70 -0.99 -5.40
N TYR A 197 -11.93 -1.41 -6.41
CA TYR A 197 -10.51 -1.09 -6.47
C TYR A 197 -10.30 0.04 -7.48
N LEU A 198 -9.93 1.22 -6.99
CA LEU A 198 -9.65 2.41 -7.79
C LEU A 198 -8.24 2.92 -7.48
N ARG A 199 -7.46 3.16 -8.53
CA ARG A 199 -6.11 3.67 -8.40
C ARG A 199 -5.68 4.42 -9.66
N ALA A 200 -4.86 5.45 -9.48
CA ALA A 200 -4.20 6.15 -10.58
C ALA A 200 -2.95 5.38 -11.05
N GLU A 201 -2.71 5.31 -12.35
CA GLU A 201 -1.68 4.48 -12.97
C GLU A 201 -0.26 4.86 -12.53
N GLY A 202 0.02 6.13 -12.23
CA GLY A 202 1.31 6.58 -11.69
C GLY A 202 1.39 6.59 -10.17
N GLN A 203 0.33 6.22 -9.45
CA GLN A 203 0.31 6.31 -8.00
C GLN A 203 1.02 5.11 -7.36
N LEU A 204 2.23 5.32 -6.84
CA LEU A 204 3.03 4.26 -6.20
C LEU A 204 2.62 3.94 -4.77
N ALA A 205 2.25 4.95 -4.00
CA ALA A 205 2.06 4.90 -2.54
C ALA A 205 0.79 5.65 -2.10
N ALA A 206 0.52 5.58 -0.79
CA ALA A 206 -0.45 6.46 -0.17
C ALA A 206 0.02 7.93 -0.22
N THR A 207 -0.82 8.83 -0.73
CA THR A 207 -0.54 10.26 -0.85
C THR A 207 -1.68 11.08 -0.25
N VAL A 208 -1.56 12.41 -0.28
CA VAL A 208 -2.71 13.29 0.04
C VAL A 208 -3.75 13.26 -1.08
N ARG A 209 -3.28 13.25 -2.32
CA ARG A 209 -4.05 13.19 -3.56
C ARG A 209 -3.22 12.51 -4.65
N PRO A 210 -3.83 11.91 -5.69
CA PRO A 210 -3.07 11.29 -6.78
C PRO A 210 -2.22 12.30 -7.57
N PRO A 211 -1.24 11.82 -8.36
CA PRO A 211 -0.45 12.70 -9.24
C PRO A 211 -1.35 13.48 -10.21
N ASP A 212 -1.09 14.77 -10.39
CA ASP A 212 -1.84 15.60 -11.35
C ASP A 212 -1.74 15.03 -12.78
N GLY A 213 -2.84 15.10 -13.54
CA GLY A 213 -2.88 14.62 -14.92
C GLY A 213 -3.02 13.10 -15.09
N ASP A 214 -2.97 12.36 -13.98
CA ASP A 214 -2.90 10.90 -14.03
C ASP A 214 -4.22 10.26 -14.51
N ARG A 215 -4.10 9.05 -15.02
CA ARG A 215 -5.21 8.22 -15.47
C ARG A 215 -5.58 7.24 -14.39
N PHE A 216 -6.87 7.13 -14.10
CA PHE A 216 -7.40 6.14 -13.18
C PHE A 216 -7.80 4.90 -13.93
N ARG A 217 -7.61 3.76 -13.28
CA ARG A 217 -8.25 2.49 -13.63
C ARG A 217 -9.05 1.99 -12.44
N MET A 218 -10.17 1.34 -12.75
CA MET A 218 -11.10 0.83 -11.75
C MET A 218 -11.56 -0.56 -12.14
N VAL A 219 -11.63 -1.43 -11.14
CA VAL A 219 -12.30 -2.74 -11.23
C VAL A 219 -13.17 -2.90 -9.99
N CYS A 220 -14.27 -3.62 -10.13
CA CYS A 220 -15.28 -3.67 -9.09
C CYS A 220 -16.09 -4.96 -9.17
N ASP A 221 -16.65 -5.34 -8.02
CA ASP A 221 -17.58 -6.45 -7.96
C ASP A 221 -18.60 -6.31 -6.85
N LEU A 222 -19.77 -6.93 -7.04
CA LEU A 222 -20.84 -6.96 -6.05
C LEU A 222 -20.93 -8.38 -5.48
N ILE A 223 -20.57 -8.53 -4.20
CA ILE A 223 -20.62 -9.82 -3.49
C ILE A 223 -21.65 -9.78 -2.38
N ASP A 224 -22.06 -10.96 -1.91
CA ASP A 224 -23.01 -11.07 -0.80
C ASP A 224 -22.40 -10.60 0.53
N GLY A 225 -23.26 -10.02 1.38
CA GLY A 225 -22.96 -9.55 2.73
C GLY A 225 -22.64 -10.69 3.68
N ALA A 226 -23.53 -10.97 4.64
CA ALA A 226 -23.41 -12.18 5.47
C ALA A 226 -24.10 -13.34 4.75
N LEU A 227 -23.41 -14.49 4.63
CA LEU A 227 -24.00 -15.73 4.13
C LEU A 227 -24.87 -16.39 5.22
N PRO A 228 -25.87 -17.21 4.83
CA PRO A 228 -26.69 -17.94 5.80
C PRO A 228 -25.84 -18.75 6.77
N GLY A 229 -26.01 -18.53 8.07
CA GLY A 229 -25.29 -19.22 9.13
C GLY A 229 -23.95 -18.59 9.55
N GLU A 230 -23.45 -17.57 8.84
CA GLU A 230 -22.28 -16.83 9.30
C GLU A 230 -22.62 -16.03 10.56
N THR A 231 -21.83 -16.18 11.62
CA THR A 231 -21.97 -15.43 12.89
C THR A 231 -20.70 -14.68 13.29
N ASN A 232 -19.60 -14.91 12.56
CA ASN A 232 -18.29 -14.35 12.88
C ASN A 232 -17.97 -13.14 11.98
N PRO A 233 -17.95 -11.91 12.53
CA PRO A 233 -17.61 -10.71 11.77
C PRO A 233 -16.25 -10.77 11.06
N ARG A 234 -15.24 -11.39 11.70
CA ARG A 234 -13.88 -11.45 11.15
C ARG A 234 -13.85 -12.26 9.85
N GLN A 235 -14.57 -13.37 9.80
CA GLN A 235 -14.64 -14.23 8.61
C GLN A 235 -15.33 -13.52 7.44
N ILE A 236 -16.44 -12.83 7.72
CA ILE A 236 -17.16 -12.03 6.72
C ILE A 236 -16.26 -10.91 6.17
N SER A 237 -15.62 -10.15 7.06
CA SER A 237 -14.65 -9.13 6.67
C SER A 237 -13.49 -9.72 5.86
N ARG A 238 -12.99 -10.91 6.21
CA ARG A 238 -11.89 -11.54 5.46
C ARG A 238 -12.29 -11.85 4.02
N ARG A 239 -13.46 -12.45 3.79
CA ARG A 239 -13.96 -12.72 2.42
C ARG A 239 -14.06 -11.44 1.57
N LEU A 240 -14.45 -10.32 2.18
CA LEU A 240 -14.46 -9.03 1.51
C LEU A 240 -13.06 -8.54 1.14
N PHE A 241 -12.11 -8.64 2.06
CA PHE A 241 -10.71 -8.25 1.82
C PHE A 241 -10.06 -9.14 0.75
N ASP A 242 -10.33 -10.44 0.79
CA ASP A 242 -9.87 -11.39 -0.22
C ASP A 242 -10.40 -10.99 -1.60
N ARG A 243 -11.68 -10.61 -1.70
CA ARG A 243 -12.24 -10.11 -2.97
C ARG A 243 -11.60 -8.80 -3.44
N LEU A 244 -11.33 -7.86 -2.53
CA LEU A 244 -10.62 -6.62 -2.89
C LEU A 244 -9.16 -6.90 -3.31
N ALA A 245 -8.52 -7.92 -2.74
CA ALA A 245 -7.18 -8.35 -3.15
C ALA A 245 -7.19 -9.00 -4.54
N GLU A 246 -8.20 -9.80 -4.88
CA GLU A 246 -8.41 -10.31 -6.24
C GLU A 246 -8.62 -9.18 -7.24
N LEU A 247 -9.46 -8.20 -6.90
CA LEU A 247 -9.67 -7.01 -7.73
C LEU A 247 -8.38 -6.21 -7.90
N GLN A 248 -7.55 -6.08 -6.87
CA GLN A 248 -6.23 -5.48 -7.00
C GLN A 248 -5.36 -6.21 -8.04
N LEU A 249 -5.35 -7.54 -8.02
CA LEU A 249 -4.59 -8.33 -9.00
C LEU A 249 -5.15 -8.14 -10.42
N GLU A 250 -6.47 -8.06 -10.58
CA GLU A 250 -7.12 -7.79 -11.85
C GLU A 250 -6.76 -6.41 -12.40
N TRP A 251 -6.76 -5.38 -11.53
CA TRP A 251 -6.31 -4.03 -11.89
C TRP A 251 -4.88 -4.05 -12.46
N TRP A 252 -4.03 -4.92 -11.92
CA TRP A 252 -2.63 -5.02 -12.28
C TRP A 252 -2.35 -5.66 -13.65
N LYS A 253 -3.25 -6.54 -14.15
CA LYS A 253 -3.05 -7.30 -15.41
C LYS A 253 -2.81 -6.46 -16.66
N GLY A 254 -3.04 -5.15 -16.62
CA GLY A 254 -2.64 -4.23 -17.69
C GLY A 254 -2.16 -2.89 -17.14
N SER A 255 -1.53 -2.90 -15.96
CA SER A 255 -0.89 -1.74 -15.37
C SER A 255 0.55 -1.65 -15.84
N ALA A 256 1.06 -0.43 -16.07
CA ALA A 256 2.48 -0.19 -16.31
C ALA A 256 3.31 -0.22 -15.02
N LEU A 257 2.67 -0.18 -13.84
CA LEU A 257 3.37 -0.34 -12.57
C LEU A 257 3.87 -1.78 -12.43
N SER A 258 5.13 -1.94 -12.05
CA SER A 258 5.66 -3.21 -11.58
C SER A 258 4.81 -3.74 -10.43
N ARG A 259 4.43 -5.01 -10.49
CA ARG A 259 3.59 -5.65 -9.46
C ARG A 259 4.33 -5.65 -8.15
N ASN A 260 5.59 -6.07 -8.21
CA ASN A 260 6.47 -6.16 -7.06
C ASN A 260 7.83 -5.52 -7.38
N CYS A 261 8.53 -5.10 -6.33
CA CYS A 261 9.89 -4.58 -6.43
C CYS A 261 10.72 -5.14 -5.28
N GLY A 262 11.78 -5.87 -5.62
CA GLY A 262 12.73 -6.43 -4.67
C GLY A 262 14.13 -5.86 -4.87
N GLY A 263 14.86 -5.70 -3.79
CA GLY A 263 16.27 -5.34 -3.78
C GLY A 263 17.02 -6.18 -2.78
N ASN A 264 18.30 -6.45 -3.01
CA ASN A 264 19.16 -7.05 -2.02
C ASN A 264 20.52 -6.36 -1.93
N ASP A 265 21.18 -6.57 -0.81
CA ASP A 265 22.57 -6.22 -0.69
C ASP A 265 23.34 -7.19 0.21
N VAL A 266 24.62 -7.40 -0.08
CA VAL A 266 25.53 -8.21 0.73
C VAL A 266 26.76 -7.41 1.08
N VAL A 267 27.20 -7.52 2.34
CA VAL A 267 28.39 -6.84 2.87
C VAL A 267 29.34 -7.91 3.43
N ASP A 268 30.60 -7.89 2.99
CA ASP A 268 31.69 -8.71 3.54
C ASP A 268 32.37 -7.95 4.68
N LEU A 269 32.00 -8.26 5.92
CA LEU A 269 32.50 -7.57 7.12
C LEU A 269 34.02 -7.72 7.30
N LYS A 270 34.67 -8.63 6.59
CA LYS A 270 36.13 -8.78 6.63
C LYS A 270 36.86 -8.00 5.54
N ALA A 271 36.16 -7.43 4.56
CA ALA A 271 36.79 -6.70 3.47
C ALA A 271 37.58 -5.48 4.01
N PRO A 272 38.87 -5.32 3.66
CA PRO A 272 39.70 -4.23 4.17
C PRO A 272 39.12 -2.84 3.89
N LEU A 273 38.52 -2.64 2.71
CA LEU A 273 37.91 -1.38 2.30
C LEU A 273 36.83 -0.87 3.27
N LEU A 274 36.11 -1.77 3.95
CA LEU A 274 35.06 -1.36 4.88
C LEU A 274 35.58 -0.76 6.18
N ARG A 275 36.89 -0.88 6.45
CA ARG A 275 37.54 -0.37 7.66
C ARG A 275 38.19 1.00 7.46
N GLU A 276 38.32 1.49 6.23
CA GLU A 276 39.06 2.72 5.90
C GLU A 276 38.54 3.97 6.61
N HIS A 277 37.24 4.01 6.94
CA HIS A 277 36.57 5.14 7.60
C HIS A 277 36.32 4.93 9.09
N PHE A 278 36.82 3.84 9.68
CA PHE A 278 36.62 3.49 11.09
C PHE A 278 37.90 3.68 11.89
N THR A 279 37.75 3.90 13.19
CA THR A 279 38.87 3.82 14.14
C THR A 279 39.43 2.40 14.19
N ASP A 280 40.67 2.22 14.65
CA ASP A 280 41.32 0.90 14.72
C ASP A 280 40.54 -0.11 15.58
N ASP A 281 39.84 0.37 16.61
CA ASP A 281 38.98 -0.43 17.49
C ASP A 281 37.56 -0.62 16.97
N LEU A 282 37.25 -0.02 15.81
CA LEU A 282 35.95 -0.06 15.12
C LEU A 282 34.78 0.49 15.96
N ALA A 283 35.08 1.22 17.04
CA ALA A 283 34.10 1.79 17.95
C ALA A 283 33.54 3.14 17.46
N ASP A 284 34.19 3.78 16.49
CA ASP A 284 33.75 5.04 15.89
C ASP A 284 34.15 5.11 14.40
N ALA A 285 33.64 6.13 13.71
CA ALA A 285 33.94 6.38 12.31
C ALA A 285 33.99 7.88 11.99
N ASP A 286 34.53 8.21 10.82
CA ASP A 286 34.53 9.58 10.33
C ASP A 286 33.11 10.19 10.33
N CYS A 287 32.97 11.36 10.94
CA CYS A 287 31.65 11.96 11.18
C CYS A 287 30.97 12.38 9.87
N GLU A 288 31.73 12.92 8.90
CA GLU A 288 31.19 13.31 7.59
C GLU A 288 30.71 12.07 6.81
N TRP A 289 31.47 10.98 6.89
CA TRP A 289 31.09 9.69 6.32
C TRP A 289 29.79 9.13 6.92
N LEU A 290 29.68 9.09 8.24
CA LEU A 290 28.45 8.65 8.92
C LEU A 290 27.26 9.51 8.54
N GLU A 291 27.45 10.82 8.56
CA GLU A 291 26.41 11.78 8.22
C GLU A 291 25.98 11.63 6.76
N ARG A 292 26.87 11.29 5.82
CA ARG A 292 26.49 11.06 4.42
C ARG A 292 25.53 9.87 4.23
N HIS A 293 25.65 8.84 5.07
CA HIS A 293 24.89 7.58 4.92
C HIS A 293 23.66 7.51 5.81
N LEU A 294 23.70 8.15 6.97
CA LEU A 294 22.66 8.05 8.00
C LEU A 294 21.86 9.36 8.13
N THR A 295 20.57 9.21 8.38
CA THR A 295 19.72 10.28 8.89
C THR A 295 20.10 10.62 10.33
N ALA A 296 19.71 11.79 10.82
CA ALA A 296 19.97 12.20 12.21
C ALA A 296 19.40 11.20 13.24
N LYS A 297 18.25 10.60 12.94
CA LYS A 297 17.61 9.60 13.80
C LYS A 297 18.39 8.29 13.83
N GLU A 298 18.85 7.81 12.68
CA GLU A 298 19.67 6.60 12.58
C GLU A 298 21.03 6.80 13.24
N LEU A 299 21.66 7.97 13.04
CA LEU A 299 22.93 8.31 13.68
C LEU A 299 22.79 8.34 15.21
N ALA A 300 21.72 8.94 15.73
CA ALA A 300 21.42 8.89 17.17
C ALA A 300 21.21 7.45 17.66
N SER A 301 20.48 6.63 16.89
CA SER A 301 20.29 5.21 17.21
C SER A 301 21.59 4.40 17.16
N LEU A 302 22.51 4.72 16.25
CA LEU A 302 23.80 4.07 16.11
C LEU A 302 24.71 4.44 17.29
N ARG A 303 24.79 5.72 17.64
CA ARG A 303 25.58 6.21 18.78
C ARG A 303 25.09 5.72 20.15
N ALA A 304 23.83 5.28 20.23
CA ALA A 304 23.28 4.66 21.44
C ALA A 304 23.64 3.16 21.57
N ARG A 305 24.26 2.54 20.55
CA ARG A 305 24.72 1.15 20.60
C ARG A 305 25.99 1.03 21.45
N ARG A 306 26.29 -0.20 21.87
CA ARG A 306 27.56 -0.50 22.53
C ARG A 306 28.71 -0.40 21.51
N PRO A 307 29.91 0.03 21.92
CA PRO A 307 31.06 0.17 21.02
C PRO A 307 31.35 -1.09 20.18
N GLU A 308 31.27 -2.28 20.79
CA GLU A 308 31.52 -3.56 20.10
C GLU A 308 30.51 -3.88 18.99
N ASP A 309 29.31 -3.28 19.03
CA ASP A 309 28.25 -3.48 18.05
C ASP A 309 28.27 -2.39 16.95
N PHE A 310 29.06 -1.33 17.11
CA PHE A 310 28.99 -0.11 16.29
C PHE A 310 29.24 -0.39 14.81
N PHE A 311 30.37 -1.01 14.47
CA PHE A 311 30.75 -1.34 13.10
C PHE A 311 29.69 -2.18 12.39
N ARG A 312 29.22 -3.25 13.04
CA ARG A 312 28.22 -4.16 12.48
C ARG A 312 26.85 -3.47 12.32
N ALA A 313 26.47 -2.62 13.26
CA ALA A 313 25.23 -1.85 13.19
C ALA A 313 25.26 -0.82 12.06
N PHE A 314 26.39 -0.13 11.85
CA PHE A 314 26.55 0.77 10.69
C PHE A 314 26.35 0.01 9.37
N TRP A 315 27.08 -1.10 9.20
CA TRP A 315 26.98 -1.88 7.96
C TRP A 315 25.61 -2.55 7.77
N SER A 316 24.87 -2.79 8.86
CA SER A 316 23.46 -3.20 8.79
C SER A 316 22.58 -2.08 8.21
N PHE A 317 22.75 -0.83 8.66
CA PHE A 317 22.05 0.32 8.06
C PHE A 317 22.42 0.48 6.59
N PHE A 318 23.70 0.42 6.26
CA PHE A 318 24.19 0.54 4.88
C PHE A 318 23.58 -0.53 3.98
N CYS A 319 23.72 -1.81 4.35
CA CYS A 319 23.18 -2.95 3.62
C CYS A 319 21.66 -2.85 3.40
N ALA A 320 20.92 -2.45 4.43
CA ALA A 320 19.47 -2.23 4.33
C ALA A 320 19.11 -1.05 3.40
N LYS A 321 19.89 0.04 3.43
CA LYS A 321 19.68 1.21 2.56
C LYS A 321 19.98 0.91 1.10
N GLU A 322 21.03 0.15 0.80
CA GLU A 322 21.36 -0.32 -0.54
C GLU A 322 20.29 -1.28 -1.09
N ALA A 323 19.84 -2.24 -0.28
CA ALA A 323 18.75 -3.13 -0.65
C ALA A 323 17.45 -2.33 -0.93
N ALA A 324 17.12 -1.36 -0.07
CA ALA A 324 15.97 -0.48 -0.28
C ALA A 324 16.12 0.42 -1.52
N HIS A 325 17.31 0.94 -1.79
CA HIS A 325 17.62 1.74 -2.97
C HIS A 325 17.30 0.97 -4.25
N LYS A 326 17.79 -0.28 -4.36
CA LYS A 326 17.53 -1.15 -5.51
C LYS A 326 16.05 -1.47 -5.67
N ALA A 327 15.34 -1.73 -4.56
CA ALA A 327 13.89 -1.95 -4.58
C ALA A 327 13.12 -0.69 -5.04
N LEU A 328 13.52 0.50 -4.59
CA LEU A 328 12.92 1.78 -4.97
C LEU A 328 13.19 2.13 -6.43
N ALA A 329 14.41 1.89 -6.93
CA ALA A 329 14.77 2.13 -8.33
C ALA A 329 13.87 1.32 -9.28
N ARG A 330 13.54 0.07 -8.93
CA ARG A 330 12.57 -0.77 -9.66
C ARG A 330 11.14 -0.24 -9.65
N ALA A 331 10.78 0.57 -8.66
CA ALA A 331 9.50 1.28 -8.62
C ALA A 331 9.54 2.62 -9.39
N GLY A 332 10.65 2.95 -10.06
CA GLY A 332 10.87 4.23 -10.73
C GLY A 332 11.25 5.37 -9.78
N LEU A 333 11.52 5.08 -8.50
CA LEU A 333 11.97 6.05 -7.52
C LEU A 333 13.50 6.02 -7.45
N VAL A 334 14.12 6.80 -8.33
CA VAL A 334 15.58 6.94 -8.36
C VAL A 334 16.01 7.80 -7.18
N VAL A 335 16.61 7.18 -6.17
CA VAL A 335 17.34 7.90 -5.13
C VAL A 335 18.72 8.26 -5.70
N PRO A 336 19.10 9.55 -5.73
CA PRO A 336 20.40 9.98 -6.25
C PRO A 336 21.53 9.20 -5.58
N HIS A 337 22.56 8.85 -6.34
CA HIS A 337 23.69 8.11 -5.79
C HIS A 337 24.28 8.87 -4.59
N ALA A 338 24.47 8.15 -3.49
CA ALA A 338 24.97 8.65 -2.21
C ALA A 338 24.02 9.56 -1.42
N ALA A 339 22.76 9.71 -1.85
CA ALA A 339 21.71 10.38 -1.10
C ALA A 339 20.93 9.40 -0.20
N PHE A 340 21.64 8.56 0.58
CA PHE A 340 21.00 7.57 1.45
C PHE A 340 20.13 8.17 2.56
N ARG A 341 20.23 9.48 2.79
CA ARG A 341 19.32 10.24 3.68
C ARG A 341 17.88 10.29 3.17
N GLU A 342 17.64 10.05 1.88
CA GLU A 342 16.29 9.90 1.33
C GLU A 342 15.64 8.56 1.70
N ILE A 343 16.38 7.65 2.35
CA ILE A 343 15.88 6.36 2.83
C ILE A 343 16.09 6.31 4.34
N GLU A 344 15.02 6.30 5.12
CA GLU A 344 15.07 6.05 6.56
C GLU A 344 14.86 4.57 6.84
N VAL A 345 15.74 3.95 7.62
CA VAL A 345 15.70 2.56 8.05
C VAL A 345 15.45 2.47 9.55
N ASP A 346 14.52 1.60 9.92
CA ASP A 346 14.27 1.18 11.29
C ASP A 346 14.62 -0.32 11.40
N LEU A 347 15.85 -0.61 11.83
CA LEU A 347 16.36 -1.98 11.97
C LEU A 347 15.56 -2.80 12.99
N PHE A 348 14.97 -2.15 14.00
CA PHE A 348 14.17 -2.83 15.03
C PHE A 348 12.82 -3.28 14.46
N ARG A 349 12.11 -2.38 13.78
CA ARG A 349 10.83 -2.68 13.13
C ARG A 349 10.99 -3.43 11.82
N ARG A 350 12.22 -3.54 11.31
CA ARG A 350 12.55 -4.12 10.01
C ARG A 350 11.76 -3.45 8.88
N LYS A 351 11.83 -2.12 8.86
CA LYS A 351 11.17 -1.29 7.84
C LYS A 351 12.17 -0.30 7.25
N ALA A 352 12.00 0.01 5.98
CA ALA A 352 12.61 1.17 5.35
C ALA A 352 11.50 2.09 4.80
N ALA A 353 11.80 3.39 4.66
CA ALA A 353 10.87 4.35 4.10
C ALA A 353 11.60 5.36 3.22
N HIS A 354 11.08 5.60 2.02
CA HIS A 354 11.55 6.69 1.17
C HIS A 354 10.97 8.01 1.71
N VAL A 355 11.84 8.88 2.23
CA VAL A 355 11.48 10.06 3.04
C VAL A 355 10.52 10.98 2.31
N SER A 356 10.82 11.35 1.06
CA SER A 356 10.02 12.29 0.28
C SER A 356 8.62 11.77 -0.07
N SER A 357 8.50 10.47 -0.38
CA SER A 357 7.23 9.85 -0.79
C SER A 357 6.42 9.23 0.36
N GLY A 358 7.08 8.93 1.47
CA GLY A 358 6.53 8.14 2.57
C GLY A 358 6.27 6.65 2.24
N LEU A 359 6.76 6.18 1.09
CA LEU A 359 6.60 4.80 0.65
C LEU A 359 7.42 3.87 1.56
N GLN A 360 6.77 2.84 2.09
CA GLN A 360 7.39 1.92 3.05
C GLN A 360 7.76 0.60 2.38
N LEU A 361 8.88 0.03 2.82
CA LEU A 361 9.40 -1.27 2.41
C LEU A 361 9.60 -2.15 3.64
N ASP A 362 9.49 -3.45 3.42
CA ASP A 362 9.81 -4.50 4.37
C ASP A 362 11.23 -4.98 4.13
N LEU A 363 12.02 -5.13 5.20
CA LEU A 363 13.41 -5.63 5.10
C LEU A 363 13.61 -6.89 5.94
N ARG A 364 14.54 -7.74 5.52
CA ARG A 364 14.94 -8.94 6.24
C ARG A 364 16.42 -9.20 6.05
N PHE A 365 17.13 -9.36 7.16
CA PHE A 365 18.46 -9.97 7.16
C PHE A 365 18.27 -11.48 7.08
N THR A 366 18.86 -12.08 6.05
CA THR A 366 18.59 -13.48 5.68
C THR A 366 19.80 -14.39 5.85
N ASP A 367 21.00 -13.83 5.80
CA ASP A 367 22.25 -14.49 6.13
C ASP A 367 23.09 -13.49 6.92
N GLU A 368 23.25 -13.76 8.22
CA GLU A 368 23.86 -12.84 9.17
C GLU A 368 24.78 -13.63 10.09
N ASP A 369 26.08 -13.53 9.85
CA ASP A 369 27.10 -14.17 10.66
C ASP A 369 28.22 -13.17 11.02
N GLN A 370 29.40 -13.68 11.39
CA GLN A 370 30.56 -12.85 11.75
C GLN A 370 31.31 -12.29 10.52
N ASP A 371 31.10 -12.89 9.36
CA ASP A 371 31.80 -12.60 8.12
C ASP A 371 30.97 -11.76 7.17
N LYS A 372 29.64 -11.89 7.20
CA LYS A 372 28.76 -11.23 6.24
C LYS A 372 27.41 -10.78 6.80
N LEU A 373 26.85 -9.79 6.11
CA LEU A 373 25.46 -9.37 6.23
C LEU A 373 24.80 -9.48 4.85
N HIS A 374 23.65 -10.12 4.75
CA HIS A 374 22.81 -10.08 3.56
C HIS A 374 21.40 -9.60 3.91
N CYS A 375 20.99 -8.48 3.32
CA CYS A 375 19.69 -7.88 3.49
C CYS A 375 18.88 -7.97 2.20
N VAL A 376 17.62 -8.35 2.33
CA VAL A 376 16.64 -8.31 1.25
C VAL A 376 15.56 -7.30 1.64
N CYS A 377 15.19 -6.43 0.72
CA CYS A 377 14.18 -5.41 0.88
C CYS A 377 13.11 -5.58 -0.19
N VAL A 378 11.84 -5.53 0.20
CA VAL A 378 10.71 -5.61 -0.71
C VAL A 378 9.74 -4.48 -0.48
N LEU A 379 9.28 -3.92 -1.59
CA LEU A 379 8.25 -2.88 -1.56
C LEU A 379 6.87 -3.47 -1.22
N ARG A 380 6.61 -4.68 -1.75
CA ARG A 380 5.32 -5.38 -1.76
C ARG A 380 5.58 -6.88 -1.71
N GLY A 381 4.71 -7.62 -1.03
CA GLY A 381 4.90 -9.06 -0.77
C GLY A 381 5.59 -9.30 0.57
N GLY A 382 5.34 -10.48 1.15
CA GLY A 382 6.00 -10.93 2.38
C GLY A 382 7.34 -11.61 2.11
N PHE A 383 7.89 -12.29 3.12
CA PHE A 383 9.06 -13.16 2.97
C PHE A 383 8.68 -14.64 3.11
N ILE A 384 9.30 -15.54 2.35
CA ILE A 384 9.05 -16.99 2.50
C ILE A 384 9.30 -17.40 3.96
N GLY A 385 8.38 -18.19 4.52
CA GLY A 385 8.43 -18.67 5.91
C GLY A 385 7.98 -17.66 6.97
N ASP A 386 7.51 -16.47 6.59
CA ASP A 386 6.81 -15.58 7.52
C ASP A 386 5.35 -16.03 7.68
N SER A 387 4.97 -16.44 8.90
CA SER A 387 3.60 -16.84 9.24
C SER A 387 2.60 -15.70 9.06
N GLU A 388 3.04 -14.44 9.16
CA GLU A 388 2.19 -13.27 8.94
C GLU A 388 2.05 -12.93 7.46
N SER A 389 3.08 -13.24 6.65
CA SER A 389 3.10 -12.93 5.24
C SER A 389 3.89 -13.97 4.43
N GLU A 390 3.27 -15.10 4.06
CA GLU A 390 3.84 -15.98 3.01
C GLU A 390 4.34 -15.12 1.85
N GLY A 391 5.65 -15.12 1.69
CA GLY A 391 6.34 -14.30 0.71
C GLY A 391 6.67 -15.08 -0.52
N ASP A 392 7.02 -14.32 -1.55
CA ASP A 392 7.36 -14.86 -2.85
C ASP A 392 8.85 -14.66 -3.17
N VAL A 393 9.63 -14.17 -2.19
CA VAL A 393 11.02 -13.77 -2.39
C VAL A 393 11.95 -14.92 -2.11
N LEU A 394 12.71 -15.31 -3.12
CA LEU A 394 13.84 -16.21 -3.02
C LEU A 394 15.15 -15.42 -2.98
N TRP A 395 16.15 -15.98 -2.30
CA TRP A 395 17.49 -15.40 -2.25
C TRP A 395 18.57 -16.48 -2.15
N LYS A 396 19.77 -16.16 -2.61
CA LYS A 396 20.95 -17.02 -2.48
C LYS A 396 22.19 -16.14 -2.27
N VAL A 397 23.04 -16.56 -1.34
CA VAL A 397 24.34 -15.95 -1.06
C VAL A 397 25.40 -17.03 -1.26
N ALA A 398 26.50 -16.69 -1.91
CA ALA A 398 27.60 -17.62 -2.16
C ALA A 398 28.96 -16.91 -2.10
N GLU A 399 30.00 -17.67 -1.75
CA GLU A 399 31.37 -17.19 -1.87
C GLU A 399 31.81 -17.17 -3.34
N VAL A 400 32.49 -16.08 -3.73
CA VAL A 400 33.04 -15.88 -5.05
C VAL A 400 34.33 -16.71 -5.17
N PRO A 401 34.46 -17.60 -6.16
CA PRO A 401 35.67 -18.38 -6.34
C PRO A 401 36.90 -17.48 -6.59
N PRO A 402 38.11 -17.87 -6.12
CA PRO A 402 39.32 -17.10 -6.36
C PRO A 402 39.57 -16.85 -7.86
N GLY A 403 39.90 -15.61 -8.21
CA GLY A 403 40.17 -15.20 -9.59
C GLY A 403 38.92 -14.94 -10.45
N VAL A 404 37.71 -15.12 -9.91
CA VAL A 404 36.46 -14.82 -10.61
C VAL A 404 35.98 -13.42 -10.25
N SER A 405 35.45 -12.69 -11.25
CA SER A 405 34.79 -11.40 -11.01
C SER A 405 33.50 -11.60 -10.22
N ALA A 406 33.39 -10.98 -9.05
CA ALA A 406 32.21 -11.08 -8.18
C ALA A 406 30.90 -10.70 -8.90
N GLY A 407 30.94 -9.66 -9.75
CA GLY A 407 29.79 -9.26 -10.56
C GLY A 407 29.42 -10.25 -11.66
N SER A 408 30.39 -10.96 -12.25
CA SER A 408 30.09 -12.01 -13.24
C SER A 408 29.51 -13.24 -12.54
N PHE A 409 30.10 -13.64 -11.42
CA PHE A 409 29.61 -14.74 -10.60
C PHE A 409 28.20 -14.49 -10.05
N ALA A 410 27.87 -13.27 -9.62
CA ALA A 410 26.53 -12.92 -9.17
C ALA A 410 25.46 -13.13 -10.26
N ARG A 411 25.80 -12.87 -11.53
CA ARG A 411 24.89 -13.08 -12.68
C ARG A 411 24.67 -14.57 -12.94
N GLU A 412 25.74 -15.35 -12.97
CA GLU A 412 25.67 -16.81 -13.15
C GLU A 412 24.88 -17.46 -12.00
N LEU A 413 25.23 -17.12 -10.76
CA LEU A 413 24.52 -17.57 -9.55
C LEU A 413 23.02 -17.31 -9.64
N ALA A 414 22.63 -16.13 -10.12
CA ALA A 414 21.22 -15.77 -10.27
C ALA A 414 20.50 -16.62 -11.32
N LEU A 415 21.09 -16.82 -12.51
CA LEU A 415 20.46 -17.62 -13.57
C LEU A 415 20.35 -19.10 -13.16
N ASP A 416 21.38 -19.65 -12.52
CA ASP A 416 21.35 -21.00 -11.96
C ASP A 416 20.26 -21.12 -10.90
N PHE A 417 20.22 -20.19 -9.95
CA PHE A 417 19.25 -20.24 -8.86
C PHE A 417 17.80 -20.07 -9.34
N VAL A 418 17.55 -19.22 -10.33
CA VAL A 418 16.23 -19.07 -10.97
C VAL A 418 15.81 -20.36 -11.66
N ALA A 419 16.73 -21.01 -12.40
CA ALA A 419 16.42 -22.27 -13.07
C ALA A 419 16.18 -23.43 -12.07
N GLU A 420 16.96 -23.50 -10.99
CA GLU A 420 16.79 -24.47 -9.89
C GLU A 420 15.44 -24.31 -9.17
N SER A 421 14.93 -23.08 -9.11
CA SER A 421 13.70 -22.74 -8.38
C SER A 421 12.43 -22.88 -9.22
N ASN A 422 12.55 -23.26 -10.50
CA ASN A 422 11.42 -23.37 -11.42
C ASN A 422 11.60 -24.56 -12.37
N ASP A 423 10.84 -25.62 -12.11
CA ASP A 423 10.87 -26.88 -12.87
C ASP A 423 10.59 -26.71 -14.37
N GLU A 424 9.84 -25.68 -14.78
CA GLU A 424 9.52 -25.44 -16.20
C GLU A 424 10.70 -24.87 -17.00
N ILE A 425 11.63 -24.19 -16.33
CA ILE A 425 12.83 -23.61 -16.96
C ILE A 425 13.86 -24.72 -17.23
N GLY A 426 14.01 -25.63 -16.28
CA GLY A 426 14.93 -26.77 -16.32
C GLY A 426 16.39 -26.40 -16.12
N ARG A 427 16.98 -25.55 -16.99
CA ARG A 427 18.41 -25.21 -16.95
C ARG A 427 18.70 -23.73 -17.20
N ALA A 428 19.76 -23.20 -16.58
CA ALA A 428 20.16 -21.80 -16.69
C ALA A 428 20.47 -21.35 -18.13
N SER A 429 20.94 -22.25 -18.99
CA SER A 429 21.17 -21.94 -20.42
C SER A 429 19.89 -21.64 -21.22
N ALA A 430 18.70 -21.85 -20.63
CA ALA A 430 17.43 -21.39 -21.19
C ALA A 430 17.10 -19.93 -20.84
N LEU A 431 17.92 -19.30 -19.99
CA LEU A 431 17.78 -17.94 -19.52
C LEU A 431 18.88 -17.04 -20.06
N ALA A 432 18.60 -15.75 -20.11
CA ALA A 432 19.60 -14.72 -20.33
C ALA A 432 19.34 -13.55 -19.37
N LEU A 433 20.33 -12.69 -19.18
CA LEU A 433 20.21 -11.47 -18.39
C LEU A 433 20.27 -10.26 -19.33
N SER A 434 19.34 -9.32 -19.18
CA SER A 434 19.43 -7.98 -19.76
C SER A 434 19.61 -6.96 -18.65
N GLU A 435 20.48 -5.99 -18.88
CA GLU A 435 20.66 -4.82 -18.00
C GLU A 435 20.24 -3.53 -18.72
N GLU A 436 19.44 -3.66 -19.78
CA GLU A 436 18.88 -2.52 -20.50
C GLU A 436 18.01 -1.68 -19.55
N GLY A 437 18.35 -0.39 -19.39
CA GLY A 437 17.73 0.48 -18.39
C GLY A 437 18.38 0.47 -16.99
N GLY A 438 19.53 -0.20 -16.83
CA GLY A 438 20.34 -0.16 -15.61
C GLY A 438 19.86 -1.07 -14.47
N LEU A 439 18.84 -1.90 -14.72
CA LEU A 439 18.33 -2.88 -13.77
C LEU A 439 18.35 -4.28 -14.38
N PRO A 440 18.86 -5.30 -13.66
CA PRO A 440 18.89 -6.66 -14.19
C PRO A 440 17.47 -7.20 -14.38
N THR A 441 17.24 -7.79 -15.55
CA THR A 441 15.99 -8.41 -15.99
C THR A 441 16.31 -9.78 -16.57
N VAL A 442 15.59 -10.81 -16.13
CA VAL A 442 15.76 -12.17 -16.69
C VAL A 442 14.93 -12.29 -17.96
N LEU A 443 15.53 -12.81 -19.02
CA LEU A 443 14.86 -13.20 -20.24
C LEU A 443 14.68 -14.72 -20.24
N TRP A 444 13.46 -15.20 -20.46
CA TRP A 444 13.18 -16.63 -20.65
C TRP A 444 12.48 -16.84 -21.98
N ARG A 445 13.16 -17.58 -22.89
CA ARG A 445 12.79 -17.71 -24.31
C ARG A 445 12.75 -16.37 -25.05
N GLY A 446 13.67 -15.47 -24.71
CA GLY A 446 13.77 -14.12 -25.31
C GLY A 446 12.81 -13.09 -24.72
N GLU A 447 11.85 -13.52 -23.90
CA GLU A 447 10.84 -12.64 -23.30
C GLU A 447 11.26 -12.20 -21.88
N PRO A 448 11.18 -10.90 -21.55
CA PRO A 448 11.50 -10.41 -20.22
C PRO A 448 10.51 -10.92 -19.17
N ARG A 449 11.02 -11.24 -17.98
CA ARG A 449 10.25 -11.71 -16.84
C ARG A 449 10.31 -10.70 -15.71
N ASP A 450 9.13 -10.32 -15.20
CA ASP A 450 8.99 -9.39 -14.06
C ASP A 450 9.20 -10.11 -12.71
N TRP A 451 10.37 -10.74 -12.56
CA TRP A 451 10.76 -11.43 -11.33
C TRP A 451 11.52 -10.51 -10.37
N SER A 452 11.68 -9.22 -10.69
CA SER A 452 12.38 -8.26 -9.81
C SER A 452 13.77 -8.72 -9.35
N LEU A 453 14.54 -9.36 -10.23
CA LEU A 453 15.87 -9.91 -9.91
C LEU A 453 16.80 -8.82 -9.36
N SER A 454 17.31 -8.92 -8.14
CA SER A 454 18.35 -8.05 -7.60
C SER A 454 19.67 -8.79 -7.49
N LEU A 455 20.76 -8.10 -7.80
CA LEU A 455 22.12 -8.61 -7.72
C LEU A 455 22.93 -7.73 -6.76
N SER A 456 23.81 -8.35 -5.98
CA SER A 456 24.78 -7.67 -5.13
C SER A 456 26.06 -8.48 -5.00
N HIS A 457 27.15 -7.81 -4.69
CA HIS A 457 28.40 -8.45 -4.30
C HIS A 457 29.22 -7.52 -3.40
N SER A 458 29.98 -8.09 -2.48
CA SER A 458 30.94 -7.38 -1.65
C SER A 458 32.08 -8.32 -1.29
N GLY A 459 33.31 -7.91 -1.57
CA GLY A 459 34.51 -8.70 -1.24
C GLY A 459 34.41 -10.13 -1.74
N ARG A 460 34.38 -11.08 -0.80
CA ARG A 460 34.33 -12.53 -1.06
C ARG A 460 32.95 -13.06 -1.38
N PHE A 461 31.88 -12.27 -1.29
CA PHE A 461 30.51 -12.77 -1.42
C PHE A 461 29.77 -12.14 -2.60
N ALA A 462 28.93 -12.95 -3.23
CA ALA A 462 27.90 -12.54 -4.18
C ALA A 462 26.53 -12.97 -3.66
N ALA A 463 25.51 -12.19 -3.99
CA ALA A 463 24.15 -12.48 -3.61
C ALA A 463 23.17 -12.12 -4.72
N CYS A 464 22.08 -12.87 -4.79
CA CYS A 464 20.93 -12.53 -5.63
C CYS A 464 19.62 -12.72 -4.86
N SER A 465 18.60 -11.97 -5.25
CA SER A 465 17.23 -12.20 -4.83
C SER A 465 16.27 -12.01 -6.00
N PHE A 466 15.15 -12.72 -6.02
CA PHE A 466 14.10 -12.51 -7.01
C PHE A 466 12.77 -12.97 -6.43
N MET A 467 11.68 -12.65 -7.13
CA MET A 467 10.33 -12.96 -6.71
C MET A 467 9.68 -13.98 -7.65
N ILE A 468 9.02 -14.98 -7.06
CA ILE A 468 8.18 -15.95 -7.77
C ILE A 468 6.81 -15.28 -8.01
N SER A 469 6.50 -14.95 -9.26
CA SER A 469 5.31 -14.15 -9.61
C SER A 469 4.00 -14.93 -9.64
#